data_AF-A0A956SEI0-F1
#
_entry.id   AF-A0A956SEI0-F1
#
_cell.length_a   1.000
_cell.length_b   1.000
_cell.length_c   1.000
_cell.angle_alpha   90.00
_cell.angle_beta   90.00
_cell.angle_gamma   90.00
#
_symmetry.space_group_name_H-M   'P 1'
#
loop_
_entity.id
_entity.type
_entity.pdbx_description
1 polymer ?
#
loop_
_entity_poly.entity_id
_entity_poly.type
_entity_poly.pdbx_seq_one_letter_code
_entity_poly.pdbx_strand_id
1 'polypeptide(L)'
;MTVADTTPDRHALIAAYRAVRELTEQLAGPLSPEDQVLQSMPDASPTKWHRGHTTWFFETFVLAPLGVPAYDPRLATILNSYYVALGPRHPRPARGMLSRPSCDEIAEYRRTVDGRVIESLLEADEPRLAELAPLVELGLAHEQQHQELLLTDIWHALSQNPLAPAYRPASVREAAFSASAGSAGPAVGPMTFTSFDGGLVGIGAAPEDGFHYDNEGPAHRVWLEPFEIADRLVTVGEWKAFADAGGYETASLWLSAGFDWVRSNGVEAPLYTRREGSALVEFGLDGERELADEEPVTHVTYYEADAIAAFLGARLPTEAEWETAARGVPADGNFLATGPGDSALRARPAPATNGPSQLFGDAWEWTRSAYEPYPGFRIPEGAIGEYNGKFMIDQQVLRGGSCLTPRGHVRATYRNFWPAATRFQFTGVRLARSIGDHRS
;
A
#
# COMPACT_ATOMS: atom_id res chain seq x y z
N MET A 1 -18.85 -23.27 -6.96
CA MET A 1 -19.17 -22.05 -6.21
C MET A 1 -20.58 -22.19 -5.68
N THR A 2 -20.75 -22.56 -4.42
CA THR A 2 -22.00 -22.29 -3.69
C THR A 2 -21.81 -20.92 -3.06
N VAL A 3 -22.25 -19.90 -3.79
CA VAL A 3 -22.30 -18.51 -3.30
C VAL A 3 -23.30 -18.51 -2.14
N ALA A 4 -22.93 -17.88 -1.03
CA ALA A 4 -23.86 -17.64 0.06
C ALA A 4 -25.12 -16.97 -0.49
N ASP A 5 -26.28 -17.43 -0.02
CA ASP A 5 -27.64 -17.10 -0.47
C ASP A 5 -28.08 -15.69 -0.02
N THR A 6 -27.20 -14.71 -0.15
CA THR A 6 -27.47 -13.30 0.15
C THR A 6 -27.30 -12.50 -1.12
N THR A 7 -28.43 -12.09 -1.69
CA THR A 7 -28.48 -11.08 -2.74
C THR A 7 -27.65 -9.86 -2.34
N PRO A 8 -26.71 -9.38 -3.18
CA PRO A 8 -25.94 -8.18 -2.87
C PRO A 8 -26.84 -6.98 -2.58
N ASP A 9 -26.52 -6.20 -1.55
CA ASP A 9 -27.25 -4.95 -1.28
C ASP A 9 -26.85 -3.89 -2.31
N ARG A 10 -27.73 -3.70 -3.30
CA ARG A 10 -27.58 -2.72 -4.39
C ARG A 10 -27.29 -1.30 -3.89
N HIS A 11 -28.01 -0.84 -2.86
CA HIS A 11 -27.84 0.52 -2.38
C HIS A 11 -26.51 0.68 -1.64
N ALA A 12 -26.10 -0.33 -0.87
CA ALA A 12 -24.79 -0.36 -0.23
C ALA A 12 -23.66 -0.37 -1.28
N LEU A 13 -23.78 -1.18 -2.33
CA LEU A 13 -22.78 -1.26 -3.41
C LEU A 13 -22.65 0.08 -4.17
N ILE A 14 -23.77 0.74 -4.50
CA ILE A 14 -23.76 2.06 -5.14
C ILE A 14 -23.16 3.12 -4.21
N ALA A 15 -23.47 3.07 -2.91
CA ALA A 15 -22.90 3.99 -1.93
C ALA A 15 -21.38 3.80 -1.81
N ALA A 16 -20.91 2.56 -1.71
CA ALA A 16 -19.48 2.22 -1.71
C ALA A 16 -18.80 2.68 -3.00
N TYR A 17 -19.43 2.46 -4.16
CA TYR A 17 -18.95 2.95 -5.45
C TYR A 17 -18.72 4.45 -5.42
N ARG A 18 -19.73 5.23 -5.05
CA ARG A 18 -19.60 6.70 -4.98
C ARG A 18 -18.49 7.13 -4.02
N ALA A 19 -18.43 6.57 -2.81
CA ALA A 19 -17.45 6.96 -1.80
C ALA A 19 -16.00 6.71 -2.27
N VAL A 20 -15.72 5.54 -2.85
CA VAL A 20 -14.38 5.22 -3.38
C VAL A 20 -14.04 6.12 -4.57
N ARG A 21 -14.97 6.33 -5.51
CA ARG A 21 -14.74 7.18 -6.68
C ARG A 21 -14.49 8.64 -6.31
N GLU A 22 -15.21 9.14 -5.30
CA GLU A 22 -15.06 10.50 -4.78
C GLU A 22 -13.70 10.70 -4.09
N LEU A 23 -13.24 9.72 -3.29
CA LEU A 23 -11.95 9.82 -2.61
C LEU A 23 -10.80 10.04 -3.60
N THR A 24 -10.79 9.36 -4.75
CA THR A 24 -9.79 9.59 -5.81
C THR A 24 -9.78 11.04 -6.29
N GLU A 25 -10.94 11.67 -6.46
CA GLU A 25 -11.03 13.08 -6.86
C GLU A 25 -10.61 14.03 -5.73
N GLN A 26 -10.91 13.70 -4.48
CA GLN A 26 -10.44 14.45 -3.32
C GLN A 26 -8.91 14.41 -3.21
N LEU A 27 -8.28 13.26 -3.48
CA LEU A 27 -6.82 13.13 -3.50
C LEU A 27 -6.15 13.85 -4.67
N ALA A 28 -6.84 13.94 -5.82
CA ALA A 28 -6.34 14.71 -6.95
C ALA A 28 -6.57 16.22 -6.83
N GLY A 29 -7.54 16.64 -6.01
CA GLY A 29 -7.99 18.03 -5.89
C GLY A 29 -6.91 19.06 -5.54
N PRO A 30 -5.95 18.77 -4.63
CA PRO A 30 -4.85 19.69 -4.32
C PRO A 30 -3.83 19.89 -5.45
N LEU A 31 -3.85 19.06 -6.49
CA LEU A 31 -2.83 19.00 -7.53
C LEU A 31 -3.20 19.84 -8.75
N SER A 32 -2.27 20.68 -9.19
CA SER A 32 -2.40 21.42 -10.44
C SER A 32 -2.41 20.48 -11.66
N PRO A 33 -2.89 20.94 -12.82
CA PRO A 33 -2.74 20.18 -14.07
C PRO A 33 -1.29 19.77 -14.36
N GLU A 34 -0.32 20.61 -14.00
CA GLU A 34 1.11 20.36 -14.15
C GLU A 34 1.61 19.24 -13.24
N ASP A 35 1.11 19.16 -12.00
CA ASP A 35 1.46 18.09 -11.07
C ASP A 35 0.90 16.75 -11.55
N GLN A 36 -0.32 16.74 -12.07
CA GLN A 36 -1.04 15.52 -12.47
C GLN A 36 -0.47 14.85 -13.73
N VAL A 37 0.49 15.46 -14.42
CA VAL A 37 1.20 14.89 -15.58
C VAL A 37 2.56 14.28 -15.25
N LEU A 38 3.09 14.50 -14.04
CA LEU A 38 4.45 14.11 -13.69
C LEU A 38 4.62 12.58 -13.64
N GLN A 39 5.75 12.10 -14.16
CA GLN A 39 6.25 10.74 -13.95
C GLN A 39 7.72 10.84 -13.55
N SER A 40 7.97 10.75 -12.25
CA SER A 40 9.30 10.99 -11.65
C SER A 40 10.24 9.79 -11.71
N MET A 41 9.73 8.60 -12.01
CA MET A 41 10.50 7.38 -12.26
C MET A 41 9.65 6.35 -13.03
N PRO A 42 10.25 5.30 -13.63
CA PRO A 42 9.50 4.28 -14.38
C PRO A 42 8.41 3.56 -13.58
N ASP A 43 8.58 3.45 -12.26
CA ASP A 43 7.60 2.80 -11.41
C ASP A 43 6.38 3.67 -11.07
N ALA A 44 6.57 4.99 -11.05
CA ALA A 44 5.51 5.95 -10.82
C ALA A 44 4.63 6.13 -12.08
N SER A 45 3.38 6.55 -11.88
CA SER A 45 2.45 6.96 -12.93
C SER A 45 1.84 8.33 -12.62
N PRO A 46 1.51 9.13 -13.64
CA PRO A 46 0.86 10.41 -13.41
C PRO A 46 -0.49 10.27 -12.69
N THR A 47 -0.84 11.21 -11.80
CA THR A 47 -2.16 11.25 -11.13
C THR A 47 -3.31 11.15 -12.13
N LYS A 48 -3.25 11.86 -13.27
CA LYS A 48 -4.29 11.77 -14.30
C LYS A 48 -4.38 10.38 -14.93
N TRP A 49 -3.26 9.66 -15.00
CA TRP A 49 -3.25 8.27 -15.46
C TRP A 49 -3.94 7.35 -14.45
N HIS A 50 -3.70 7.50 -13.15
CA HIS A 50 -4.44 6.75 -12.12
C HIS A 50 -5.95 6.98 -12.20
N ARG A 51 -6.36 8.26 -12.26
CA ARG A 51 -7.77 8.67 -12.42
C ARG A 51 -8.41 8.05 -13.66
N GLY A 52 -7.73 8.06 -14.79
CA GLY A 52 -8.21 7.41 -16.02
C GLY A 52 -8.21 5.88 -15.88
N HIS A 53 -7.14 5.28 -15.39
CA HIS A 53 -6.94 3.84 -15.35
C HIS A 53 -7.98 3.11 -14.50
N THR A 54 -8.31 3.64 -13.32
CA THR A 54 -9.35 3.05 -12.47
C THR A 54 -10.72 3.13 -13.14
N THR A 55 -10.96 4.17 -13.94
CA THR A 55 -12.18 4.30 -14.75
C THR A 55 -12.23 3.31 -15.90
N TRP A 56 -11.09 3.13 -16.58
CA TRP A 56 -10.93 2.11 -17.62
C TRP A 56 -11.19 0.70 -17.10
N PHE A 57 -10.82 0.41 -15.84
CA PHE A 57 -11.15 -0.87 -15.21
C PHE A 57 -12.66 -1.11 -15.22
N PHE A 58 -13.47 -0.18 -14.71
CA PHE A 58 -14.93 -0.31 -14.70
C PHE A 58 -15.52 -0.36 -16.11
N GLU A 59 -15.05 0.48 -17.03
CA GLU A 59 -15.51 0.45 -18.41
C GLU A 59 -15.24 -0.91 -19.07
N THR A 60 -14.08 -1.51 -18.80
CA THR A 60 -13.64 -2.73 -19.47
C THR A 60 -14.23 -3.99 -18.83
N PHE A 61 -14.20 -4.10 -17.51
CA PHE A 61 -14.59 -5.33 -16.81
C PHE A 61 -16.05 -5.34 -16.36
N VAL A 62 -16.66 -4.16 -16.18
CA VAL A 62 -18.07 -4.05 -15.77
C VAL A 62 -18.94 -3.70 -16.98
N LEU A 63 -18.69 -2.56 -17.65
CA LEU A 63 -19.59 -2.05 -18.70
C LEU A 63 -19.48 -2.79 -20.04
N ALA A 64 -18.29 -3.15 -20.50
CA ALA A 64 -18.16 -3.80 -21.81
C ALA A 64 -18.89 -5.16 -21.90
N PRO A 65 -18.90 -6.03 -20.85
CA PRO A 65 -19.73 -7.24 -20.82
C PRO A 65 -21.25 -6.99 -20.82
N LEU A 66 -21.70 -5.79 -20.44
CA LEU A 66 -23.09 -5.34 -20.64
C LEU A 66 -23.39 -4.94 -22.10
N GLY A 67 -22.39 -4.86 -22.98
CA GLY A 67 -22.53 -4.31 -24.33
C GLY A 67 -22.63 -2.79 -24.36
N VAL A 68 -22.29 -2.10 -23.27
CA VAL A 68 -22.26 -0.63 -23.21
C VAL A 68 -21.09 -0.12 -24.06
N PRO A 69 -21.32 0.80 -25.02
CA PRO A 69 -20.25 1.32 -25.87
C PRO A 69 -19.18 2.05 -25.08
N ALA A 70 -17.92 1.84 -25.43
CA ALA A 70 -16.79 2.59 -24.87
C ALA A 70 -16.96 4.09 -25.08
N TYR A 71 -16.53 4.89 -24.10
CA TYR A 71 -16.52 6.36 -24.14
C TYR A 71 -15.65 6.86 -25.30
N ASP A 72 -14.41 6.37 -25.38
CA ASP A 72 -13.50 6.59 -26.50
C ASP A 72 -12.57 5.38 -26.62
N PRO A 73 -12.62 4.62 -27.74
CA PRO A 73 -11.85 3.39 -27.89
C PRO A 73 -10.33 3.60 -27.83
N ARG A 74 -9.83 4.84 -28.04
CA ARG A 74 -8.40 5.16 -27.94
C ARG A 74 -7.90 5.12 -26.50
N LEU A 75 -8.78 5.34 -25.51
CA LEU A 75 -8.40 5.35 -24.10
C LEU A 75 -7.94 3.99 -23.60
N ALA A 76 -8.48 2.89 -24.15
CA ALA A 76 -8.10 1.54 -23.75
C ALA A 76 -6.59 1.29 -23.90
N THR A 77 -5.97 1.76 -24.99
CA THR A 77 -4.52 1.57 -25.23
C THR A 77 -3.65 2.36 -24.25
N ILE A 78 -4.05 3.57 -23.86
CA ILE A 78 -3.21 4.41 -22.98
C ILE A 78 -3.46 4.13 -21.50
N LEU A 79 -4.63 3.59 -21.15
CA LEU A 79 -5.03 3.29 -19.78
C LEU A 79 -4.87 1.81 -19.41
N ASN A 80 -4.69 0.88 -20.36
CA ASN A 80 -4.34 -0.50 -20.01
C ASN A 80 -3.00 -0.54 -19.25
N SER A 81 -3.02 -1.07 -18.03
CA SER A 81 -1.84 -1.21 -17.19
C SER A 81 -0.90 -2.31 -17.71
N TYR A 82 -1.42 -3.53 -17.74
CA TYR A 82 -0.62 -4.72 -18.04
C TYR A 82 -1.38 -5.91 -18.58
N TYR A 83 -2.66 -5.80 -18.90
CA TYR A 83 -3.47 -6.91 -19.39
C TYR A 83 -3.14 -7.18 -20.85
N VAL A 84 -2.33 -8.22 -21.10
CA VAL A 84 -1.90 -8.59 -22.46
C VAL A 84 -3.09 -9.11 -23.26
N ALA A 85 -3.99 -9.86 -22.62
CA ALA A 85 -5.23 -10.34 -23.23
C ALA A 85 -6.16 -9.22 -23.72
N LEU A 86 -6.02 -8.00 -23.20
CA LEU A 86 -6.82 -6.83 -23.57
C LEU A 86 -6.18 -5.96 -24.67
N GLY A 87 -5.04 -6.39 -25.22
CA GLY A 87 -4.42 -5.78 -26.40
C GLY A 87 -3.25 -4.84 -26.10
N PRO A 88 -2.87 -3.97 -27.07
CA PRO A 88 -1.69 -3.13 -26.95
C PRO A 88 -1.82 -2.10 -25.83
N ARG A 89 -0.68 -1.68 -25.28
CA ARG A 89 -0.58 -0.68 -24.22
C ARG A 89 0.48 0.36 -24.51
N HIS A 90 0.26 1.59 -24.04
CA HIS A 90 1.31 2.61 -23.99
C HIS A 90 2.42 2.16 -23.02
N PRO A 91 3.71 2.33 -23.35
CA PRO A 91 4.80 1.90 -22.47
C PRO A 91 4.73 2.56 -21.09
N ARG A 92 4.79 1.76 -20.02
CA ARG A 92 4.75 2.25 -18.62
C ARG A 92 5.76 3.38 -18.36
N PRO A 93 7.04 3.30 -18.77
CA PRO A 93 8.02 4.37 -18.50
C PRO A 93 7.77 5.68 -19.25
N ALA A 94 6.78 5.72 -20.15
CA ALA A 94 6.49 6.88 -20.98
C ALA A 94 5.10 7.48 -20.71
N ARG A 95 4.41 7.08 -19.63
CA ARG A 95 3.07 7.60 -19.28
C ARG A 95 3.09 9.12 -19.04
N GLY A 96 4.16 9.65 -18.45
CA GLY A 96 4.36 11.09 -18.23
C GLY A 96 4.57 11.91 -19.50
N MET A 97 4.79 11.26 -20.65
CA MET A 97 4.92 11.95 -21.95
C MET A 97 3.57 12.25 -22.60
N LEU A 98 2.47 11.76 -22.03
CA LEU A 98 1.12 11.94 -22.59
C LEU A 98 0.48 13.22 -22.07
N SER A 99 0.64 14.32 -22.80
CA SER A 99 -0.06 15.59 -22.49
C SER A 99 -1.58 15.50 -22.70
N ARG A 100 -2.05 14.53 -23.50
CA ARG A 100 -3.47 14.22 -23.70
C ARG A 100 -3.79 12.77 -23.33
N PRO A 101 -5.01 12.49 -22.83
CA PRO A 101 -6.07 13.44 -22.47
C PRO A 101 -5.65 14.39 -21.32
N SER A 102 -6.26 15.58 -21.30
CA SER A 102 -6.11 16.57 -20.23
C SER A 102 -6.77 16.11 -18.94
N CYS A 103 -6.48 16.77 -17.82
CA CYS A 103 -7.13 16.47 -16.54
C CYS A 103 -8.66 16.66 -16.58
N ASP A 104 -9.14 17.62 -17.38
CA ASP A 104 -10.58 17.87 -17.58
C ASP A 104 -11.23 16.79 -18.45
N GLU A 105 -10.55 16.34 -19.51
CA GLU A 105 -11.01 15.23 -20.36
C GLU A 105 -11.10 13.92 -19.55
N ILE A 106 -10.13 13.68 -18.65
CA ILE A 106 -10.18 12.55 -17.70
C ILE A 106 -11.32 12.71 -16.67
N ALA A 107 -11.58 13.94 -16.20
CA ALA A 107 -12.70 14.20 -15.29
C ALA A 107 -14.07 13.92 -15.94
N GLU A 108 -14.24 14.31 -17.21
CA GLU A 108 -15.45 14.01 -17.98
C GLU A 108 -15.59 12.49 -18.21
N TYR A 109 -14.49 11.82 -18.57
CA TYR A 109 -14.48 10.37 -18.73
C TYR A 109 -14.93 9.65 -17.45
N ARG A 110 -14.39 10.07 -16.29
CA ARG A 110 -14.81 9.58 -14.97
C ARG A 110 -16.29 9.75 -14.74
N ARG A 111 -16.81 10.99 -14.82
CA ARG A 111 -18.23 11.28 -14.60
C ARG A 111 -19.15 10.47 -15.52
N THR A 112 -18.77 10.31 -16.79
CA THR A 112 -19.57 9.56 -17.76
C THR A 112 -19.61 8.07 -17.42
N VAL A 113 -18.47 7.45 -17.12
CA VAL A 113 -18.42 6.03 -16.75
C VAL A 113 -19.10 5.78 -15.42
N ASP A 114 -18.93 6.66 -14.43
CA ASP A 114 -19.59 6.57 -13.13
C ASP A 114 -21.12 6.57 -13.29
N GLY A 115 -21.66 7.46 -14.14
CA GLY A 115 -23.09 7.49 -14.45
C GLY A 115 -23.59 6.17 -15.05
N ARG A 116 -22.85 5.63 -16.03
CA ARG A 116 -23.20 4.36 -16.70
C ARG A 116 -23.14 3.15 -15.76
N VAL A 117 -22.15 3.09 -14.87
CA VAL A 117 -22.04 2.01 -13.88
C VAL A 117 -23.20 2.08 -12.89
N ILE A 118 -23.51 3.26 -12.37
CA ILE A 118 -24.62 3.45 -11.44
C ILE A 118 -25.96 3.12 -12.10
N GLU A 119 -26.19 3.55 -13.34
CA GLU A 119 -27.39 3.20 -14.11
C GLU A 119 -27.49 1.68 -14.31
N SER A 120 -26.42 1.01 -14.74
CA SER A 120 -26.38 -0.45 -14.88
C SER A 120 -26.68 -1.17 -13.56
N LEU A 121 -26.15 -0.66 -12.44
CA LEU A 121 -26.43 -1.18 -11.10
C LEU A 121 -27.84 -0.87 -10.60
N LEU A 122 -28.53 0.15 -11.10
CA LEU A 122 -29.92 0.44 -10.75
C LEU A 122 -30.89 -0.43 -11.57
N GLU A 123 -30.56 -0.70 -12.83
CA GLU A 123 -31.43 -1.43 -13.77
C GLU A 123 -31.26 -2.95 -13.70
N ALA A 124 -30.15 -3.47 -13.16
CA ALA A 124 -29.91 -4.90 -13.07
C ALA A 124 -31.02 -5.63 -12.29
N ASP A 125 -31.52 -6.76 -12.76
CA ASP A 125 -32.32 -7.66 -11.92
C ASP A 125 -31.40 -8.41 -10.92
N GLU A 126 -31.98 -9.25 -10.04
CA GLU A 126 -31.18 -9.93 -9.01
C GLU A 126 -30.09 -10.86 -9.57
N PRO A 127 -30.34 -11.67 -10.63
CA PRO A 127 -29.29 -12.45 -11.27
C PRO A 127 -28.17 -11.58 -11.85
N ARG A 128 -28.50 -10.51 -12.58
CA ARG A 128 -27.49 -9.60 -13.14
C ARG A 128 -26.71 -8.89 -12.04
N LEU A 129 -27.36 -8.47 -10.96
CA LEU A 129 -26.70 -7.84 -9.82
C LEU A 129 -25.70 -8.79 -9.15
N ALA A 130 -26.06 -10.06 -8.97
CA ALA A 130 -25.18 -11.08 -8.41
C ALA A 130 -23.92 -11.33 -9.28
N GLU A 131 -24.02 -11.15 -10.59
CA GLU A 131 -22.88 -11.23 -11.51
C GLU A 131 -22.01 -9.95 -11.51
N LEU A 132 -22.63 -8.77 -11.38
CA LEU A 132 -21.92 -7.49 -11.40
C LEU A 132 -21.21 -7.17 -10.08
N ALA A 133 -21.81 -7.53 -8.94
CA ALA A 133 -21.31 -7.14 -7.62
C ALA A 133 -19.85 -7.54 -7.38
N PRO A 134 -19.40 -8.78 -7.66
CA PRO A 134 -17.99 -9.16 -7.46
C PRO A 134 -17.01 -8.38 -8.35
N LEU A 135 -17.42 -8.03 -9.57
CA LEU A 135 -16.58 -7.25 -10.50
C LEU A 135 -16.48 -5.78 -10.07
N VAL A 136 -17.57 -5.22 -9.55
CA VAL A 136 -17.58 -3.87 -8.98
C VAL A 136 -16.74 -3.85 -7.70
N GLU A 137 -16.90 -4.80 -6.79
CA GLU A 137 -16.10 -4.92 -5.57
C GLU A 137 -14.60 -5.03 -5.89
N LEU A 138 -14.22 -5.85 -6.87
CA LEU A 138 -12.84 -5.92 -7.36
C LEU A 138 -12.35 -4.58 -7.92
N GLY A 139 -13.18 -3.88 -8.72
CA GLY A 139 -12.83 -2.57 -9.25
C GLY A 139 -12.67 -1.51 -8.16
N LEU A 140 -13.46 -1.58 -7.08
CA LEU A 140 -13.34 -0.69 -5.93
C LEU A 140 -12.05 -0.95 -5.16
N ALA A 141 -11.73 -2.22 -4.88
CA ALA A 141 -10.48 -2.59 -4.24
C ALA A 141 -9.26 -2.19 -5.10
N HIS A 142 -9.34 -2.39 -6.42
CA HIS A 142 -8.32 -1.93 -7.37
C HIS A 142 -8.13 -0.41 -7.34
N GLU A 143 -9.22 0.37 -7.28
CA GLU A 143 -9.11 1.82 -7.16
C GLU A 143 -8.51 2.26 -5.82
N GLN A 144 -8.80 1.55 -4.73
CA GLN A 144 -8.18 1.81 -3.43
C GLN A 144 -6.66 1.56 -3.43
N GLN A 145 -6.18 0.53 -4.15
CA GLN A 145 -4.74 0.38 -4.40
C GLN A 145 -4.18 1.58 -5.16
N HIS A 146 -4.91 2.06 -6.16
CA HIS A 146 -4.51 3.23 -6.94
C HIS A 146 -4.60 4.56 -6.18
N GLN A 147 -5.39 4.66 -5.13
CA GLN A 147 -5.44 5.83 -4.24
C GLN A 147 -4.16 5.92 -3.40
N GLU A 148 -3.67 4.79 -2.88
CA GLU A 148 -2.38 4.74 -2.21
C GLU A 148 -1.24 5.05 -3.18
N LEU A 149 -1.24 4.42 -4.37
CA LEU A 149 -0.24 4.69 -5.41
C LEU A 149 -0.21 6.16 -5.85
N LEU A 150 -1.38 6.79 -6.01
CA LEU A 150 -1.48 8.21 -6.36
C LEU A 150 -0.69 9.06 -5.35
N LEU A 151 -0.82 8.76 -4.05
CA LEU A 151 -0.12 9.48 -2.99
C LEU A 151 1.39 9.17 -2.97
N THR A 152 1.81 7.92 -3.14
CA THR A 152 3.24 7.59 -3.19
C THR A 152 3.93 8.18 -4.42
N ASP A 153 3.24 8.20 -5.57
CA ASP A 153 3.79 8.66 -6.84
C ASP A 153 3.92 10.18 -6.87
N ILE A 154 2.92 10.90 -6.35
CA ILE A 154 2.99 12.36 -6.26
C ILE A 154 3.97 12.81 -5.18
N TRP A 155 4.08 12.09 -4.06
CA TRP A 155 5.13 12.34 -3.06
C TRP A 155 6.51 12.26 -3.73
N HIS A 156 6.79 11.18 -4.47
CA HIS A 156 8.05 11.04 -5.18
C HIS A 156 8.25 12.19 -6.17
N ALA A 157 7.24 12.55 -6.97
CA ALA A 157 7.37 13.63 -7.94
C ALA A 157 7.64 15.01 -7.32
N LEU A 158 6.94 15.38 -6.25
CA LEU A 158 7.15 16.65 -5.56
C LEU A 158 8.51 16.70 -4.84
N SER A 159 9.02 15.56 -4.36
CA SER A 159 10.35 15.47 -3.74
C SER A 159 11.51 15.78 -4.70
N GLN A 160 11.29 15.61 -6.01
CA GLN A 160 12.29 15.95 -7.03
C GLN A 160 12.36 17.46 -7.30
N ASN A 161 11.38 18.23 -6.83
CA ASN A 161 11.32 19.67 -7.08
C ASN A 161 12.14 20.43 -6.03
N PRO A 162 13.17 21.20 -6.42
CA PRO A 162 14.04 21.91 -5.47
C PRO A 162 13.32 23.01 -4.68
N LEU A 163 12.09 23.39 -5.07
CA LEU A 163 11.25 24.31 -4.31
C LEU A 163 10.51 23.63 -3.14
N ALA A 164 10.62 22.30 -3.00
CA ALA A 164 9.98 21.50 -1.97
C ALA A 164 8.47 21.81 -1.78
N PRO A 165 7.65 21.75 -2.85
CA PRO A 165 6.22 22.03 -2.77
C PRO A 165 5.50 20.98 -1.91
N ALA A 166 4.73 21.40 -0.91
CA ALA A 166 3.86 20.49 -0.17
C ALA A 166 2.62 20.11 -1.01
N TYR A 167 2.20 18.85 -0.91
CA TYR A 167 0.93 18.39 -1.50
C TYR A 167 -0.27 19.07 -0.83
N ARG A 168 -0.24 19.20 0.51
CA ARG A 168 -1.32 19.85 1.25
C ARG A 168 -1.22 21.38 1.23
N PRO A 169 -2.35 22.09 1.07
CA PRO A 169 -2.40 23.54 1.25
C PRO A 169 -1.93 23.97 2.64
N ALA A 170 -1.29 25.14 2.72
CA ALA A 170 -0.76 25.69 3.97
C ALA A 170 -1.82 25.82 5.08
N SER A 171 -3.07 26.18 4.74
CA SER A 171 -4.17 26.30 5.69
C SER A 171 -4.50 25.00 6.43
N VAL A 172 -4.39 23.86 5.76
CA VAL A 172 -4.63 22.53 6.36
C VAL A 172 -3.45 22.13 7.25
N ARG A 173 -2.22 22.41 6.80
CA ARG A 173 -1.00 22.18 7.59
C ARG A 173 -1.00 22.97 8.89
N GLU A 174 -1.38 24.24 8.86
CA GLU A 174 -1.43 25.12 10.03
C GLU A 174 -2.50 24.67 11.04
N ALA A 175 -3.67 24.23 10.56
CA ALA A 175 -4.72 23.67 11.41
C ALA A 175 -4.27 22.36 12.07
N ALA A 176 -3.64 21.45 11.31
CA ALA A 176 -3.09 20.20 11.84
C ALA A 176 -1.96 20.44 12.85
N PHE A 177 -1.10 21.44 12.60
CA PHE A 177 -0.04 21.84 13.52
C PHE A 177 -0.61 22.37 14.83
N SER A 178 -1.61 23.25 14.79
CA SER A 178 -2.29 23.78 15.98
C SER A 178 -2.98 22.69 16.82
N ALA A 179 -3.47 21.62 16.19
CA ALA A 179 -4.04 20.47 16.90
C ALA A 179 -2.96 19.58 17.54
N SER A 180 -1.78 19.48 16.91
CA SER A 180 -0.65 18.66 17.38
C SER A 180 0.24 19.35 18.43
N ALA A 181 0.26 20.69 18.48
CA ALA A 181 1.09 21.47 19.40
C ALA A 181 0.72 21.27 20.90
N GLY A 182 -0.38 20.56 21.19
CA GLY A 182 -0.82 20.22 22.54
C GLY A 182 -0.47 18.82 23.04
N SER A 183 0.17 17.96 22.22
CA SER A 183 0.51 16.60 22.64
C SER A 183 1.95 16.23 22.26
N ALA A 184 2.91 16.60 23.11
CA ALA A 184 4.04 15.72 23.31
C ALA A 184 3.44 14.39 23.84
N GLY A 185 3.28 13.41 22.95
CA GLY A 185 2.88 12.07 23.36
C GLY A 185 3.85 11.55 24.42
N PRO A 186 3.43 10.62 25.30
CA PRO A 186 4.38 9.98 26.20
C PRO A 186 5.53 9.38 25.38
N ALA A 187 6.76 9.48 25.90
CA ALA A 187 7.92 8.86 25.29
C ALA A 187 7.61 7.39 24.99
N VAL A 188 7.84 6.96 23.75
CA VAL A 188 7.67 5.56 23.37
C VAL A 188 8.63 4.72 24.21
N GLY A 189 8.10 3.73 24.93
CA GLY A 189 8.89 2.84 25.77
C GLY A 189 9.88 1.98 24.97
N PRO A 190 10.79 1.27 25.65
CA PRO A 190 11.64 0.29 24.98
C PRO A 190 10.77 -0.76 24.28
N MET A 191 11.18 -1.18 23.09
CA MET A 191 10.48 -2.22 22.33
C MET A 191 10.35 -3.49 23.17
N THR A 192 9.14 -4.04 23.23
CA THR A 192 8.86 -5.33 23.88
C THR A 192 8.41 -6.35 22.85
N PHE A 193 8.40 -7.62 23.25
CA PHE A 193 8.15 -8.75 22.37
C PHE A 193 7.01 -9.59 22.92
N THR A 194 6.06 -9.94 22.06
CA THR A 194 4.95 -10.84 22.38
C THR A 194 5.27 -12.23 21.85
N SER A 195 5.31 -13.22 22.74
CA SER A 195 5.64 -14.61 22.40
C SER A 195 4.43 -15.37 21.85
N PHE A 196 4.69 -16.22 20.88
CA PHE A 196 3.73 -17.14 20.26
C PHE A 196 4.31 -18.54 20.31
N ASP A 197 3.52 -19.51 20.80
CA ASP A 197 3.95 -20.90 20.99
C ASP A 197 4.23 -21.64 19.68
N GLY A 198 3.82 -21.08 18.53
CA GLY A 198 3.91 -21.75 17.23
C GLY A 198 2.94 -22.93 17.10
N GLY A 199 3.31 -23.91 16.28
CA GLY A 199 2.51 -25.09 15.93
C GLY A 199 1.86 -25.01 14.55
N LEU A 200 0.90 -25.90 14.31
CA LEU A 200 0.16 -25.96 13.05
C LEU A 200 -0.96 -24.90 13.04
N VAL A 201 -0.78 -23.86 12.24
CA VAL A 201 -1.75 -22.76 12.09
C VAL A 201 -2.34 -22.76 10.68
N GLY A 202 -3.57 -22.25 10.53
CA GLY A 202 -4.12 -21.92 9.20
C GLY A 202 -3.71 -20.52 8.79
N ILE A 203 -3.43 -20.25 7.52
CA ILE A 203 -3.24 -18.91 6.94
C ILE A 203 -3.99 -18.78 5.60
N GLY A 204 -4.20 -17.55 5.15
CA GLY A 204 -4.90 -17.23 3.92
C GLY A 204 -6.42 -17.12 4.09
N ALA A 205 -7.07 -16.52 3.10
CA ALA A 205 -8.52 -16.30 3.11
C ALA A 205 -9.30 -17.52 2.62
N ALA A 206 -10.47 -17.68 3.22
CA ALA A 206 -11.50 -18.63 2.83
C ALA A 206 -12.64 -17.92 2.08
N PRO A 207 -13.43 -18.64 1.25
CA PRO A 207 -14.55 -18.05 0.51
C PRO A 207 -15.56 -17.28 1.38
N GLU A 208 -15.70 -17.64 2.64
CA GLU A 208 -16.60 -17.02 3.62
C GLU A 208 -16.09 -15.68 4.20
N ASP A 209 -14.83 -15.30 3.97
CA ASP A 209 -14.22 -14.08 4.53
C ASP A 209 -14.63 -12.78 3.79
N GLY A 210 -15.56 -12.87 2.84
CA GLY A 210 -15.96 -11.76 1.96
C GLY A 210 -14.90 -11.47 0.88
N PHE A 211 -14.85 -10.23 0.42
CA PHE A 211 -13.92 -9.84 -0.66
C PHE A 211 -12.46 -10.09 -0.27
N HIS A 212 -11.74 -10.75 -1.17
CA HIS A 212 -10.31 -10.93 -1.12
C HIS A 212 -9.71 -11.04 -2.52
N TYR A 213 -8.45 -10.63 -2.67
CA TYR A 213 -7.72 -10.94 -3.89
C TYR A 213 -7.40 -12.44 -3.95
N ASP A 214 -7.32 -12.94 -5.18
CA ASP A 214 -6.98 -14.33 -5.48
C ASP A 214 -5.65 -14.77 -4.85
N ASN A 215 -4.68 -13.86 -4.74
CA ASN A 215 -3.35 -14.15 -4.18
C ASN A 215 -3.35 -14.45 -2.67
N GLU A 216 -4.47 -14.22 -2.00
CA GLU A 216 -4.59 -14.37 -0.54
C GLU A 216 -5.17 -15.73 -0.15
N GLY A 217 -5.61 -16.51 -1.15
CA GLY A 217 -6.16 -17.83 -0.99
C GLY A 217 -5.43 -18.89 -1.84
N PRO A 218 -5.81 -20.17 -1.68
CA PRO A 218 -6.78 -20.64 -0.70
C PRO A 218 -6.19 -20.68 0.72
N ALA A 219 -7.06 -20.63 1.72
CA ALA A 219 -6.70 -20.93 3.11
C ALA A 219 -6.04 -22.32 3.20
N HIS A 220 -4.89 -22.39 3.86
CA HIS A 220 -4.09 -23.60 3.99
C HIS A 220 -3.36 -23.64 5.33
N ARG A 221 -2.66 -24.73 5.64
CA ARG A 221 -1.96 -24.90 6.91
C ARG A 221 -0.45 -24.76 6.74
N VAL A 222 0.18 -24.11 7.71
CA VAL A 222 1.63 -23.96 7.82
C VAL A 222 2.07 -24.30 9.24
N TRP A 223 3.30 -24.78 9.38
CA TRP A 223 3.92 -25.01 10.68
C TRP A 223 4.78 -23.80 11.05
N LEU A 224 4.58 -23.25 12.24
CA LEU A 224 5.41 -22.19 12.81
C LEU A 224 6.20 -22.73 14.00
N GLU A 225 7.49 -22.46 14.05
CA GLU A 225 8.26 -22.63 15.28
C GLU A 225 7.89 -21.53 16.29
N PRO A 226 8.11 -21.73 17.61
CA PRO A 226 7.93 -20.68 18.59
C PRO A 226 8.70 -19.40 18.22
N PHE A 227 8.03 -18.26 18.29
CA PHE A 227 8.58 -16.98 17.87
C PHE A 227 8.04 -15.83 18.72
N GLU A 228 8.68 -14.68 18.62
CA GLU A 228 8.17 -13.43 19.20
C GLU A 228 8.01 -12.37 18.10
N ILE A 229 7.02 -11.50 18.26
CA ILE A 229 6.85 -10.32 17.41
C ILE A 229 6.99 -9.04 18.25
N ALA A 230 7.64 -8.03 17.70
CA ALA A 230 7.76 -6.73 18.34
C ALA A 230 6.40 -6.07 18.53
N ASP A 231 6.24 -5.34 19.64
CA ASP A 231 5.02 -4.64 20.01
C ASP A 231 4.74 -3.37 19.21
N ARG A 232 5.72 -2.87 18.45
CA ARG A 232 5.63 -1.69 17.58
C ARG A 232 6.60 -1.78 16.40
N LEU A 233 6.50 -0.82 15.50
CA LEU A 233 7.48 -0.62 14.43
C LEU A 233 8.82 -0.11 15.00
N VAL A 234 9.90 -0.35 14.25
CA VAL A 234 11.21 0.25 14.50
C VAL A 234 11.11 1.76 14.33
N THR A 235 11.67 2.52 15.26
CA THR A 235 11.59 3.98 15.23
C THR A 235 12.78 4.64 14.51
N VAL A 236 12.63 5.92 14.20
CA VAL A 236 13.70 6.79 13.69
C VAL A 236 14.90 6.80 14.64
N GLY A 237 14.69 6.84 15.95
CA GLY A 237 15.78 6.78 16.94
C GLY A 237 16.58 5.47 16.88
N GLU A 238 15.89 4.34 16.71
CA GLU A 238 16.52 3.03 16.55
C GLU A 238 17.26 2.91 15.21
N TRP A 239 16.71 3.48 14.14
CA TRP A 239 17.41 3.61 12.85
C TRP A 239 18.63 4.53 12.95
N LYS A 240 18.56 5.65 13.66
CA LYS A 240 19.70 6.55 13.88
C LYS A 240 20.85 5.80 14.55
N ALA A 241 20.55 4.98 15.56
CA ALA A 241 21.55 4.12 16.21
C ALA A 241 22.21 3.14 15.24
N PHE A 242 21.44 2.52 14.33
CA PHE A 242 21.98 1.68 13.25
C PHE A 242 22.94 2.45 12.34
N ALA A 243 22.51 3.61 11.85
CA ALA A 243 23.31 4.43 10.95
C ALA A 243 24.58 4.98 11.64
N ASP A 244 24.47 5.47 12.88
CA ASP A 244 25.59 6.03 13.64
C ASP A 244 26.65 4.98 14.01
N ALA A 245 26.25 3.70 14.10
CA ALA A 245 27.15 2.57 14.29
C ALA A 245 27.86 2.12 13.01
N GLY A 246 27.68 2.82 11.88
CA GLY A 246 28.25 2.44 10.59
C GLY A 246 27.43 1.36 9.87
N GLY A 247 26.10 1.35 10.09
CA GLY A 247 25.20 0.34 9.54
C GLY A 247 25.25 0.22 8.02
N TYR A 248 25.37 1.34 7.29
CA TYR A 248 25.46 1.37 5.82
C TYR A 248 26.83 0.97 5.27
N GLU A 249 27.86 0.93 6.12
CA GLU A 249 29.23 0.54 5.76
C GLU A 249 29.56 -0.91 6.16
N THR A 250 28.80 -1.49 7.09
CA THR A 250 29.11 -2.79 7.68
C THR A 250 28.50 -3.93 6.88
N ALA A 251 29.23 -4.43 5.87
CA ALA A 251 28.76 -5.47 4.94
C ALA A 251 28.17 -6.73 5.59
N SER A 252 28.64 -7.13 6.78
CA SER A 252 28.13 -8.32 7.49
C SER A 252 26.70 -8.19 8.02
N LEU A 253 26.14 -6.97 8.03
CA LEU A 253 24.73 -6.74 8.37
C LEU A 253 23.78 -6.97 7.18
N TRP A 254 24.32 -7.06 5.96
CA TRP A 254 23.51 -7.00 4.74
C TRP A 254 23.49 -8.34 4.00
N LEU A 255 22.36 -8.64 3.36
CA LEU A 255 22.34 -9.55 2.22
C LEU A 255 23.25 -9.01 1.11
N SER A 256 23.98 -9.89 0.42
CA SER A 256 24.97 -9.50 -0.62
C SER A 256 24.35 -8.56 -1.67
N ALA A 257 23.18 -8.92 -2.21
CA ALA A 257 22.49 -8.10 -3.21
C ALA A 257 22.07 -6.72 -2.65
N GLY A 258 21.71 -6.67 -1.37
CA GLY A 258 21.36 -5.43 -0.69
C GLY A 258 22.57 -4.52 -0.49
N PHE A 259 23.70 -5.08 -0.06
CA PHE A 259 24.94 -4.31 0.08
C PHE A 259 25.41 -3.74 -1.26
N ASP A 260 25.43 -4.56 -2.31
CA ASP A 260 25.79 -4.11 -3.66
C ASP A 260 24.85 -3.00 -4.15
N TRP A 261 23.54 -3.14 -3.89
CA TRP A 261 22.55 -2.15 -4.28
C TRP A 261 22.72 -0.82 -3.53
N VAL A 262 22.86 -0.85 -2.20
CA VAL A 262 23.07 0.35 -1.37
C VAL A 262 24.32 1.10 -1.79
N ARG A 263 25.43 0.38 -2.04
CA ARG A 263 26.69 0.99 -2.49
C ARG A 263 26.57 1.57 -3.89
N SER A 264 25.91 0.87 -4.81
CA SER A 264 25.75 1.32 -6.21
C SER A 264 24.84 2.55 -6.34
N ASN A 265 23.91 2.74 -5.40
CA ASN A 265 22.96 3.86 -5.39
C ASN A 265 23.32 4.95 -4.39
N GLY A 266 24.43 4.83 -3.65
CA GLY A 266 24.86 5.82 -2.66
C GLY A 266 23.84 6.06 -1.54
N VAL A 267 23.19 5.00 -1.09
CA VAL A 267 22.14 5.10 -0.06
C VAL A 267 22.76 5.17 1.33
N GLU A 268 22.45 6.23 2.06
CA GLU A 268 22.96 6.49 3.42
C GLU A 268 21.83 6.79 4.43
N ALA A 269 20.60 6.93 3.94
CA ALA A 269 19.41 7.22 4.74
C ALA A 269 18.13 6.79 4.01
N PRO A 270 17.00 6.61 4.74
CA PRO A 270 15.68 6.36 4.16
C PRO A 270 15.31 7.39 3.08
N LEU A 271 14.50 7.00 2.11
CA LEU A 271 14.14 7.90 1.00
C LEU A 271 13.46 9.16 1.55
N TYR A 272 13.69 10.29 0.87
CA TYR A 272 13.21 11.65 1.23
C TYR A 272 13.82 12.27 2.49
N THR A 273 14.77 11.59 3.15
CA THR A 273 15.41 12.13 4.35
C THR A 273 16.79 12.70 4.08
N ARG A 274 17.16 13.72 4.88
CA ARG A 274 18.50 14.30 4.93
C ARG A 274 18.91 14.55 6.38
N ARG A 275 20.18 14.28 6.70
CA ARG A 275 20.73 14.58 8.03
C ARG A 275 21.17 16.04 8.10
N GLU A 276 20.74 16.74 9.15
CA GLU A 276 21.20 18.09 9.51
C GLU A 276 21.66 18.10 10.97
N GLY A 277 22.97 17.88 11.17
CA GLY A 277 23.50 17.65 12.52
C GLY A 277 22.91 16.36 13.12
N SER A 278 22.21 16.46 14.25
CA SER A 278 21.49 15.34 14.89
C SER A 278 20.05 15.16 14.39
N ALA A 279 19.53 16.13 13.64
CA ALA A 279 18.18 16.08 13.10
C ALA A 279 18.15 15.22 11.83
N LEU A 280 17.04 14.50 11.65
CA LEU A 280 16.70 13.84 10.39
C LEU A 280 15.48 14.58 9.83
N VAL A 281 15.66 15.26 8.71
CA VAL A 281 14.59 16.04 8.07
C VAL A 281 14.05 15.22 6.91
N GLU A 282 12.73 15.01 6.91
CA GLU A 282 11.97 14.34 5.86
C GLU A 282 11.26 15.38 4.99
N PHE A 283 11.29 15.20 3.67
CA PHE A 283 10.31 15.80 2.78
C PHE A 283 9.07 14.91 2.71
N GLY A 284 7.93 15.40 3.22
CA GLY A 284 6.65 14.68 3.22
C GLY A 284 5.55 15.30 2.35
N LEU A 285 4.37 14.67 2.32
CA LEU A 285 3.16 15.24 1.69
C LEU A 285 2.71 16.56 2.37
N ASP A 286 3.06 16.74 3.64
CA ASP A 286 2.87 17.99 4.37
C ASP A 286 4.04 18.99 4.18
N GLY A 287 5.03 18.69 3.33
CA GLY A 287 6.27 19.44 3.15
C GLY A 287 7.41 18.95 4.03
N GLU A 288 8.52 19.71 4.11
CA GLU A 288 9.67 19.36 4.95
C GLU A 288 9.35 19.46 6.44
N ARG A 289 9.81 18.49 7.22
CA ARG A 289 9.73 18.46 8.69
C ARG A 289 10.88 17.68 9.30
N GLU A 290 11.21 18.01 10.54
CA GLU A 290 12.06 17.14 11.36
C GLU A 290 11.25 15.92 11.83
N LEU A 291 11.87 14.73 11.73
CA LEU A 291 11.33 13.49 12.25
C LEU A 291 11.64 13.33 13.74
N ALA A 292 10.61 13.04 14.54
CA ALA A 292 10.81 12.69 15.94
C ALA A 292 11.37 11.27 16.07
N ASP A 293 12.20 11.04 17.09
CA ASP A 293 12.87 9.75 17.31
C ASP A 293 11.89 8.62 17.62
N GLU A 294 10.69 8.95 18.10
CA GLU A 294 9.62 8.02 18.44
C GLU A 294 8.74 7.61 17.23
N GLU A 295 8.86 8.31 16.10
CA GLU A 295 8.12 7.95 14.88
C GLU A 295 8.68 6.68 14.24
N PRO A 296 7.84 5.83 13.62
CA PRO A 296 8.32 4.73 12.80
C PRO A 296 9.29 5.19 11.71
N VAL A 297 10.39 4.47 11.50
CA VAL A 297 11.21 4.68 10.31
C VAL A 297 10.46 4.16 9.08
N THR A 298 10.37 4.99 8.04
CA THR A 298 9.58 4.72 6.84
C THR A 298 10.43 4.88 5.58
N HIS A 299 9.90 4.45 4.43
CA HIS A 299 10.57 4.55 3.12
C HIS A 299 11.93 3.84 3.07
N VAL A 300 11.99 2.67 3.72
CA VAL A 300 13.12 1.76 3.70
C VAL A 300 12.87 0.60 2.74
N THR A 301 13.93 0.19 2.04
CA THR A 301 13.94 -1.04 1.23
C THR A 301 13.82 -2.29 2.12
N TYR A 302 13.50 -3.43 1.51
CA TYR A 302 13.61 -4.73 2.19
C TYR A 302 15.05 -4.97 2.68
N TYR A 303 16.04 -4.54 1.89
CA TYR A 303 17.46 -4.66 2.26
C TYR A 303 17.81 -3.86 3.52
N GLU A 304 17.37 -2.60 3.58
CA GLU A 304 17.52 -1.77 4.78
C GLU A 304 16.79 -2.40 5.97
N ALA A 305 15.54 -2.87 5.78
CA ALA A 305 14.74 -3.49 6.83
C ALA A 305 15.42 -4.74 7.43
N ASP A 306 15.97 -5.61 6.59
CA ASP A 306 16.70 -6.81 7.02
C ASP A 306 18.00 -6.45 7.77
N ALA A 307 18.78 -5.49 7.26
CA ALA A 307 20.01 -5.04 7.90
C ALA A 307 19.78 -4.36 9.25
N ILE A 308 18.73 -3.54 9.34
CA ILE A 308 18.29 -2.91 10.61
C ILE A 308 17.86 -4.01 11.60
N ALA A 309 17.08 -5.00 11.15
CA ALA A 309 16.67 -6.11 12.01
C ALA A 309 17.88 -6.90 12.54
N ALA A 310 18.85 -7.21 11.67
CA ALA A 310 20.08 -7.89 12.05
C ALA A 310 20.90 -7.09 13.08
N PHE A 311 21.05 -5.77 12.87
CA PHE A 311 21.73 -4.88 13.81
C PHE A 311 21.07 -4.85 15.19
N LEU A 312 19.74 -4.86 15.24
CA LEU A 312 18.96 -4.89 16.47
C LEU A 312 18.86 -6.29 17.12
N GLY A 313 19.64 -7.26 16.63
CA GLY A 313 19.68 -8.62 17.16
C GLY A 313 18.37 -9.38 16.94
N ALA A 314 17.69 -9.12 15.82
CA ALA A 314 16.41 -9.70 15.46
C ALA A 314 16.40 -10.11 13.98
N ARG A 315 15.21 -10.40 13.46
CA ARG A 315 14.95 -10.67 12.04
C ARG A 315 13.60 -10.06 11.63
N LEU A 316 13.29 -10.08 10.35
CA LEU A 316 11.91 -9.82 9.88
C LEU A 316 11.01 -11.04 10.18
N PRO A 317 9.70 -10.82 10.46
CA PRO A 317 8.72 -11.90 10.52
C PRO A 317 8.51 -12.52 9.13
N THR A 318 8.18 -13.81 9.07
CA THR A 318 7.54 -14.37 7.87
C THR A 318 6.11 -13.82 7.75
N GLU A 319 5.53 -13.83 6.54
CA GLU A 319 4.13 -13.40 6.37
C GLU A 319 3.14 -14.26 7.19
N ALA A 320 3.49 -15.53 7.44
CA ALA A 320 2.68 -16.45 8.24
C ALA A 320 2.73 -16.15 9.75
N GLU A 321 3.91 -15.82 10.28
CA GLU A 321 4.08 -15.35 11.66
C GLU A 321 3.31 -14.04 11.87
N TRP A 322 3.45 -13.11 10.92
CA TRP A 322 2.75 -11.83 10.94
C TRP A 322 1.23 -12.02 10.92
N GLU A 323 0.71 -12.83 10.00
CA GLU A 323 -0.74 -13.09 9.90
C GLU A 323 -1.28 -13.78 11.16
N THR A 324 -0.50 -14.68 11.75
CA THR A 324 -0.86 -15.34 13.01
C THR A 324 -0.97 -14.32 14.15
N ALA A 325 -0.05 -13.35 14.23
CA ALA A 325 -0.10 -12.27 15.20
C ALA A 325 -1.25 -11.28 14.95
N ALA A 326 -1.60 -11.05 13.68
CA ALA A 326 -2.67 -10.13 13.29
C ALA A 326 -4.07 -10.74 13.34
N ARG A 327 -4.20 -12.08 13.43
CA ARG A 327 -5.50 -12.73 13.41
C ARG A 327 -6.31 -12.42 14.67
N GLY A 328 -7.56 -11.99 14.48
CA GLY A 328 -8.45 -11.59 15.57
C GLY A 328 -8.18 -10.17 16.10
N VAL A 329 -7.15 -9.50 15.59
CA VAL A 329 -6.94 -8.07 15.81
C VAL A 329 -7.76 -7.30 14.78
N PRO A 330 -8.62 -6.34 15.19
CA PRO A 330 -9.32 -5.48 14.25
C PRO A 330 -8.32 -4.77 13.33
N ALA A 331 -8.61 -4.74 12.03
CA ALA A 331 -7.82 -3.99 11.04
C ALA A 331 -8.08 -2.47 11.16
N ASP A 332 -7.82 -1.94 12.35
CA ASP A 332 -7.92 -0.53 12.72
C ASP A 332 -6.53 0.02 13.05
N GLY A 333 -6.32 1.30 12.82
CA GLY A 333 -5.02 1.94 12.90
C GLY A 333 -5.00 3.29 12.18
N ASN A 334 -3.79 3.78 11.95
CA ASN A 334 -3.57 5.01 11.20
C ASN A 334 -3.63 4.73 9.70
N PHE A 335 -4.81 4.95 9.10
CA PHE A 335 -5.12 4.75 7.69
C PHE A 335 -5.53 6.06 7.02
N LEU A 336 -5.60 6.06 5.69
CA LEU A 336 -6.22 7.13 4.92
C LEU A 336 -7.73 7.18 5.22
N ALA A 337 -8.16 8.29 5.84
CA ALA A 337 -9.55 8.61 6.11
C ALA A 337 -10.21 9.31 4.91
N THR A 338 -11.53 9.14 4.79
CA THR A 338 -12.36 9.65 3.69
C THR A 338 -12.78 11.12 3.85
N GLY A 339 -12.28 11.83 4.87
CA GLY A 339 -12.61 13.23 5.18
C GLY A 339 -11.42 14.19 5.00
N PRO A 340 -11.62 15.42 4.45
CA PRO A 340 -10.58 16.44 4.38
C PRO A 340 -10.08 16.82 5.78
N GLY A 341 -8.78 16.62 6.05
CA GLY A 341 -8.13 17.00 7.31
C GLY A 341 -8.00 15.88 8.36
N ASP A 342 -8.66 14.73 8.16
CA ASP A 342 -8.64 13.63 9.14
C ASP A 342 -7.46 12.66 8.97
N SER A 343 -6.92 12.55 7.76
CA SER A 343 -5.79 11.65 7.47
C SER A 343 -4.48 12.23 8.00
N ALA A 344 -3.64 11.43 8.65
CA ALA A 344 -2.32 11.90 9.06
C ALA A 344 -1.41 12.16 7.85
N LEU A 345 -1.49 11.30 6.83
CA LEU A 345 -0.54 11.19 5.71
C LEU A 345 0.94 11.08 6.16
N ARG A 346 1.13 10.55 7.36
CA ARG A 346 2.41 10.24 7.99
C ARG A 346 2.20 9.17 9.06
N ALA A 347 3.25 8.44 9.37
CA ALA A 347 3.27 7.51 10.49
C ALA A 347 3.12 8.28 11.81
N ARG A 348 2.62 7.61 12.85
CA ARG A 348 2.53 8.15 14.20
C ARG A 348 3.35 7.31 15.17
N PRO A 349 3.89 7.92 16.25
CA PRO A 349 4.49 7.16 17.33
C PRO A 349 3.51 6.11 17.88
N ALA A 350 4.05 4.95 18.27
CA ALA A 350 3.25 3.87 18.83
C ALA A 350 2.50 4.32 20.10
N PRO A 351 1.22 3.97 20.28
CA PRO A 351 0.54 4.14 21.55
C PRO A 351 1.13 3.19 22.61
N ALA A 352 1.04 3.56 23.89
CA ALA A 352 1.40 2.65 24.98
C ALA A 352 0.33 1.56 25.15
N THR A 353 0.64 0.32 24.77
CA THR A 353 -0.28 -0.84 24.85
C THR A 353 0.38 -2.06 25.49
N ASN A 354 -0.43 -2.99 25.99
CA ASN A 354 0.02 -4.31 26.43
C ASN A 354 -0.13 -5.30 25.27
N GLY A 355 0.88 -5.37 24.40
CA GLY A 355 0.90 -6.24 23.21
C GLY A 355 1.05 -5.46 21.89
N PRO A 356 1.02 -6.15 20.74
CA PRO A 356 1.32 -5.54 19.45
C PRO A 356 0.37 -4.41 19.07
N SER A 357 0.93 -3.23 18.94
CA SER A 357 0.34 -2.03 18.33
C SER A 357 0.86 -1.86 16.90
N GLN A 358 0.17 -1.03 16.11
CA GLN A 358 0.55 -0.70 14.73
C GLN A 358 0.66 -1.91 13.79
N LEU A 359 0.05 -3.06 14.12
CA LEU A 359 -0.06 -4.18 13.18
C LEU A 359 -0.86 -3.77 11.93
N PHE A 360 -1.68 -2.74 12.02
CA PHE A 360 -2.45 -2.22 10.90
C PHE A 360 -2.26 -0.71 10.81
N GLY A 361 -2.06 -0.22 9.59
CA GLY A 361 -1.80 1.19 9.31
C GLY A 361 -0.38 1.61 9.68
N ASP A 362 -0.17 2.93 9.72
CA ASP A 362 1.15 3.56 9.79
C ASP A 362 2.02 3.21 8.58
N ALA A 363 2.60 2.00 8.50
CA ALA A 363 3.44 1.60 7.37
C ALA A 363 3.28 0.12 7.00
N TRP A 364 3.43 -0.18 5.71
CA TRP A 364 3.55 -1.55 5.24
C TRP A 364 4.79 -2.22 5.85
N GLU A 365 4.60 -3.35 6.48
CA GLU A 365 5.68 -4.03 7.20
C GLU A 365 6.33 -5.09 6.31
N TRP A 366 7.63 -4.92 6.01
CA TRP A 366 8.39 -5.94 5.27
C TRP A 366 8.41 -7.27 6.02
N THR A 367 8.13 -8.35 5.29
CA THR A 367 8.30 -9.72 5.78
C THR A 367 9.48 -10.38 5.07
N ARG A 368 10.04 -11.45 5.65
CA ARG A 368 11.04 -12.30 4.99
C ARG A 368 10.44 -13.37 4.06
N SER A 369 9.18 -13.22 3.65
CA SER A 369 8.50 -14.13 2.74
C SER A 369 8.52 -13.59 1.32
N ALA A 370 9.00 -14.41 0.39
CA ALA A 370 8.86 -14.14 -1.04
C ALA A 370 7.38 -14.14 -1.44
N TYR A 371 7.01 -13.34 -2.43
CA TYR A 371 5.66 -13.31 -2.98
C TYR A 371 5.43 -14.53 -3.88
N GLU A 372 5.10 -15.65 -3.26
CA GLU A 372 4.84 -16.93 -3.90
C GLU A 372 3.34 -17.29 -3.91
N PRO A 373 2.88 -18.14 -4.85
CA PRO A 373 1.53 -18.67 -4.82
C PRO A 373 1.34 -19.54 -3.56
N TYR A 374 0.23 -19.32 -2.85
CA TYR A 374 -0.16 -20.26 -1.80
C TYR A 374 -0.43 -21.66 -2.38
N PRO A 375 -0.22 -22.74 -1.60
CA PRO A 375 -0.52 -24.10 -2.05
C PRO A 375 -1.96 -24.23 -2.54
N GLY A 376 -2.13 -24.60 -3.82
CA GLY A 376 -3.44 -24.73 -4.44
C GLY A 376 -3.99 -23.45 -5.08
N PHE A 377 -3.24 -22.34 -5.08
CA PHE A 377 -3.54 -21.15 -5.87
C PHE A 377 -3.77 -21.52 -7.33
N ARG A 378 -4.80 -20.92 -7.94
CA ARG A 378 -5.14 -21.08 -9.35
C ARG A 378 -5.41 -19.72 -9.94
N ILE A 379 -4.83 -19.47 -11.11
CA ILE A 379 -5.07 -18.25 -11.87
C ILE A 379 -6.54 -18.26 -12.35
N PRO A 380 -7.32 -17.21 -12.04
CA PRO A 380 -8.68 -17.06 -12.58
C PRO A 380 -8.71 -17.09 -14.11
N GLU A 381 -9.81 -17.58 -14.68
CA GLU A 381 -9.99 -17.56 -16.15
C GLU A 381 -10.19 -16.13 -16.69
N GLY A 382 -9.80 -15.90 -17.94
CA GLY A 382 -9.94 -14.62 -18.63
C GLY A 382 -8.90 -13.58 -18.23
N ALA A 383 -9.09 -12.35 -18.70
CA ALA A 383 -8.11 -11.27 -18.50
C ALA A 383 -7.86 -10.94 -17.01
N ILE A 384 -8.88 -11.10 -16.15
CA ILE A 384 -8.74 -10.87 -14.69
C ILE A 384 -7.67 -11.77 -14.07
N GLY A 385 -7.40 -12.96 -14.63
CA GLY A 385 -6.32 -13.83 -14.17
C GLY A 385 -4.92 -13.23 -14.26
N GLU A 386 -4.73 -12.18 -15.05
CA GLU A 386 -3.46 -11.46 -15.10
C GLU A 386 -3.23 -10.50 -13.92
N TYR A 387 -4.17 -10.38 -12.98
CA TYR A 387 -4.10 -9.38 -11.90
C TYR A 387 -2.90 -9.62 -10.98
N ASN A 388 -2.72 -10.85 -10.46
CA ASN A 388 -1.72 -11.14 -9.43
C ASN A 388 -0.73 -12.24 -9.83
N GLY A 389 -1.20 -13.40 -10.29
CA GLY A 389 -0.38 -14.61 -10.41
C GLY A 389 0.90 -14.46 -11.25
N LYS A 390 0.90 -13.61 -12.27
CA LYS A 390 2.08 -13.37 -13.14
C LYS A 390 3.21 -12.57 -12.48
N PHE A 391 2.95 -12.00 -11.30
CA PHE A 391 3.90 -11.20 -10.52
C PHE A 391 4.55 -11.99 -9.38
N MET A 392 4.23 -13.28 -9.21
CA MET A 392 4.72 -14.14 -8.12
C MET A 392 6.17 -14.63 -8.34
N ILE A 393 7.09 -13.68 -8.52
CA ILE A 393 8.54 -13.89 -8.62
C ILE A 393 9.28 -12.57 -8.33
N ASP A 394 10.48 -12.66 -7.76
CA ASP A 394 11.39 -11.51 -7.51
C ASP A 394 10.80 -10.36 -6.68
N GLN A 395 9.85 -10.67 -5.81
CA GLN A 395 9.20 -9.71 -4.92
C GLN A 395 9.08 -10.26 -3.50
N GLN A 396 9.07 -9.37 -2.52
CA GLN A 396 8.89 -9.68 -1.11
C GLN A 396 7.50 -9.20 -0.65
N VAL A 397 6.91 -9.92 0.29
CA VAL A 397 5.58 -9.63 0.83
C VAL A 397 5.67 -8.56 1.93
N LEU A 398 4.71 -7.64 1.93
CA LEU A 398 4.46 -6.69 3.01
C LEU A 398 3.03 -6.80 3.54
N ARG A 399 2.83 -6.47 4.82
CA ARG A 399 1.55 -6.62 5.52
C ARG A 399 1.15 -5.34 6.29
N GLY A 400 -0.11 -5.29 6.75
CA GLY A 400 -0.60 -4.25 7.67
C GLY A 400 -1.27 -3.02 7.04
N GLY A 401 -0.86 -2.62 5.83
CA GLY A 401 -1.30 -1.33 5.27
C GLY A 401 -0.52 -0.15 5.85
N SER A 402 -0.67 1.02 5.23
CA SER A 402 0.01 2.26 5.61
C SER A 402 -0.97 3.37 5.97
N CYS A 403 -0.45 4.51 6.42
CA CYS A 403 -1.22 5.74 6.57
C CYS A 403 -1.77 6.32 5.25
N LEU A 404 -1.36 5.76 4.10
CA LEU A 404 -1.85 6.10 2.77
C LEU A 404 -2.87 5.08 2.24
N THR A 405 -2.96 3.90 2.87
CA THR A 405 -3.92 2.87 2.50
C THR A 405 -5.34 3.28 2.94
N PRO A 406 -6.36 3.23 2.06
CA PRO A 406 -7.73 3.52 2.42
C PRO A 406 -8.24 2.64 3.57
N ARG A 407 -8.89 3.26 4.56
CA ARG A 407 -9.51 2.54 5.67
C ARG A 407 -10.51 1.50 5.15
N GLY A 408 -10.44 0.28 5.68
CA GLY A 408 -11.27 -0.85 5.27
C GLY A 408 -10.78 -1.61 4.03
N HIS A 409 -9.66 -1.19 3.42
CA HIS A 409 -9.07 -1.91 2.29
C HIS A 409 -8.29 -3.16 2.71
N VAL A 410 -7.59 -3.09 3.84
CA VAL A 410 -6.73 -4.17 4.31
C VAL A 410 -7.44 -5.12 5.26
N ARG A 411 -6.88 -6.32 5.36
CA ARG A 411 -7.27 -7.34 6.33
C ARG A 411 -6.05 -8.16 6.74
N ALA A 412 -6.21 -9.00 7.75
CA ALA A 412 -5.12 -9.83 8.27
C ALA A 412 -4.47 -10.69 7.18
N THR A 413 -5.16 -11.07 6.11
CA THR A 413 -4.67 -11.89 5.00
C THR A 413 -4.13 -11.09 3.80
N TYR A 414 -4.19 -9.74 3.82
CA TYR A 414 -3.76 -8.86 2.71
C TYR A 414 -2.28 -8.95 2.39
N ARG A 415 -1.94 -9.37 1.17
CA ARG A 415 -0.56 -9.51 0.69
C ARG A 415 -0.21 -8.38 -0.28
N ASN A 416 0.41 -7.31 0.21
CA ASN A 416 1.10 -6.36 -0.67
C ASN A 416 2.45 -6.96 -1.06
N PHE A 417 3.01 -6.55 -2.20
CA PHE A 417 4.25 -7.13 -2.70
C PHE A 417 5.02 -6.11 -3.55
N TRP A 418 6.33 -6.07 -3.36
CA TRP A 418 7.23 -5.20 -4.12
C TRP A 418 8.61 -5.83 -4.28
N PRO A 419 9.38 -5.45 -5.32
CA PRO A 419 10.79 -5.78 -5.40
C PRO A 419 11.54 -5.30 -4.16
N ALA A 420 12.59 -6.03 -3.77
CA ALA A 420 13.32 -5.75 -2.52
C ALA A 420 13.93 -4.34 -2.44
N ALA A 421 14.25 -3.73 -3.59
CA ALA A 421 14.82 -2.38 -3.69
C ALA A 421 13.79 -1.24 -3.64
N THR A 422 12.48 -1.55 -3.54
CA THR A 422 11.44 -0.52 -3.52
C THR A 422 11.46 0.26 -2.20
N ARG A 423 11.44 1.59 -2.30
CA ARG A 423 11.42 2.49 -1.13
C ARG A 423 10.53 3.73 -1.26
N PHE A 424 9.91 3.95 -2.41
CA PHE A 424 8.94 5.05 -2.60
C PHE A 424 7.56 4.74 -2.00
N GLN A 425 7.27 3.46 -1.80
CA GLN A 425 6.12 3.00 -1.03
C GLN A 425 6.29 3.37 0.44
N PHE A 426 5.19 3.45 1.18
CA PHE A 426 5.21 3.79 2.60
C PHE A 426 5.50 2.53 3.45
N THR A 427 6.77 2.11 3.43
CA THR A 427 7.26 0.85 4.00
C THR A 427 8.02 1.07 5.31
N GLY A 428 7.84 0.18 6.28
CA GLY A 428 8.50 0.21 7.58
C GLY A 428 8.99 -1.17 8.01
N VAL A 429 9.39 -1.28 9.28
CA VAL A 429 10.04 -2.48 9.83
C VAL A 429 9.36 -2.89 11.14
N ARG A 430 8.89 -4.14 11.21
CA ARG A 430 8.57 -4.82 12.47
C ARG A 430 9.54 -5.97 12.68
N LEU A 431 10.02 -6.10 13.91
CA LEU A 431 10.96 -7.16 14.27
C LEU A 431 10.24 -8.42 14.73
N ALA A 432 10.90 -9.55 14.51
CA ALA A 432 10.56 -10.84 15.10
C ALA A 432 11.82 -11.52 15.64
N ARG A 433 11.64 -12.43 16.60
CA ARG A 433 12.70 -13.28 17.16
C ARG A 433 12.25 -14.73 17.14
N SER A 434 13.20 -15.67 17.04
CA SER A 434 12.91 -17.08 17.23
C SER A 434 13.07 -17.45 18.71
N ILE A 435 12.17 -18.26 19.26
CA ILE A 435 12.28 -18.76 20.65
C ILE A 435 12.85 -20.19 20.59
N GLY A 436 14.09 -20.36 21.02
CA GLY A 436 14.76 -21.66 21.06
C GLY A 436 16.28 -21.54 20.96
N ASP A 437 17.00 -22.45 21.61
CA ASP A 437 18.46 -22.46 21.77
C ASP A 437 19.18 -22.14 20.44
N HIS A 438 19.76 -20.94 20.33
CA HIS A 438 20.84 -20.66 19.39
C HIS A 438 22.06 -21.49 19.81
N ARG A 439 22.03 -22.79 19.52
CA ARG A 439 23.22 -23.64 19.49
C ARG A 439 23.80 -23.60 18.10
N SER A 440 24.68 -22.62 17.88
CA SER A 440 26.05 -22.84 17.39
C SER A 440 26.81 -21.53 17.44
#